data_AF-A0A956AN41-F1
#
_entry.id   AF-A0A956AN41-F1
#
_cell.length_a   1.000
_cell.length_b   1.000
_cell.length_c   1.000
_cell.angle_alpha   90.00
_cell.angle_beta   90.00
_cell.angle_gamma   90.00
#
_symmetry.space_group_name_H-M   'P 1'
#
loop_
_entity.id
_entity.type
_entity.pdbx_description
1 polymer ?
#
loop_
_entity_poly.entity_id
_entity_poly.type
_entity_poly.pdbx_seq_one_letter_code
_entity_poly.pdbx_strand_id
1 'polypeptide(L)'
;MTPPPWSPLPLAPPSAVRSPMSQSSSPDLPLPLRGAHNPSSTGAGTTPGSFANAPQVGSALTYSSPDTPGMPPPSDKTAWDFMPADWTQVDGRWTPPVGFEPRTQLEFARLGQITPQMKRVAERERHLTPEQVRDEVAAGRMIIPANRVHLQHNLDPMAIGRASLTKVNANMGASPVSSGTADEVEKLRWAERWGADTVMDLSTGGDLDATRAAILSAS
;
A
#
# COMPACT_ATOMS: atom_id res chain seq x y z
N MET A 1 16.71 24.66 47.68
CA MET A 1 17.75 24.16 46.76
C MET A 1 17.09 23.91 45.41
N THR A 2 17.30 24.80 44.45
CA THR A 2 16.81 24.73 43.06
C THR A 2 17.91 24.09 42.18
N PRO A 3 17.56 23.29 41.15
CA PRO A 3 18.55 22.73 40.23
C PRO A 3 19.08 23.81 39.28
N PRO A 4 20.30 23.65 38.70
CA PRO A 4 20.89 24.65 37.83
C PRO A 4 20.20 24.69 36.45
N PRO A 5 20.22 25.83 35.75
CA PRO A 5 19.62 25.96 34.43
C PRO A 5 20.45 25.20 33.37
N TRP A 6 19.75 24.46 32.51
CA TRP A 6 20.32 23.77 31.35
C TRP A 6 20.88 24.80 30.35
N SER A 7 22.18 24.72 30.04
CA SER A 7 22.80 25.47 28.95
C SER A 7 22.75 24.64 27.66
N PRO A 8 22.26 25.19 26.53
CA PRO A 8 22.27 24.48 25.27
C PRO A 8 23.70 24.39 24.71
N LEU A 9 24.17 23.18 24.42
CA LEU A 9 25.41 22.97 23.66
C LEU A 9 25.23 23.53 22.24
N PRO A 10 26.27 24.16 21.65
CA PRO A 10 26.18 24.67 20.30
C PRO A 10 26.06 23.52 19.29
N LEU A 11 25.04 23.59 18.43
CA LEU A 11 24.88 22.74 17.25
C LEU A 11 26.11 22.92 16.35
N ALA A 12 26.88 21.85 16.17
CA ALA A 12 27.90 21.82 15.14
C ALA A 12 27.23 22.01 13.76
N PRO A 13 27.79 22.84 12.85
CA PRO A 13 27.26 22.95 11.50
C PRO A 13 27.35 21.59 10.80
N PRO A 14 26.38 21.24 9.93
CA PRO A 14 26.42 19.98 9.21
C PRO A 14 27.72 19.92 8.40
N SER A 15 28.59 18.96 8.73
CA SER A 15 29.79 18.71 7.94
C SER A 15 29.35 18.30 6.55
N ALA A 16 29.52 19.20 5.58
CA ALA A 16 29.36 18.91 4.16
C ALA A 16 30.52 18.02 3.70
N VAL A 17 30.51 16.75 4.12
CA VAL A 17 31.20 15.68 3.41
C VAL A 17 30.16 15.06 2.49
N ARG A 18 29.86 15.77 1.40
CA ARG A 18 29.34 15.08 0.21
C ARG A 18 30.52 14.26 -0.32
N SER A 19 30.60 13.00 0.10
CA SER A 19 31.28 12.01 -0.73
C SER A 19 30.68 12.13 -2.12
N PRO A 20 31.48 12.28 -3.20
CA PRO A 20 30.93 12.17 -4.53
C PRO A 20 30.29 10.79 -4.60
N MET A 21 28.96 10.73 -4.67
CA MET A 21 28.29 9.52 -5.11
C MET A 21 28.91 9.23 -6.47
N SER A 22 29.80 8.23 -6.52
CA SER A 22 30.10 7.61 -7.80
C SER A 22 28.74 7.30 -8.39
N GLN A 23 28.48 7.77 -9.60
CA GLN A 23 27.40 7.21 -10.40
C GLN A 23 27.76 5.74 -10.57
N SER A 24 27.38 4.91 -9.59
CA SER A 24 27.25 3.48 -9.81
C SER A 24 26.14 3.42 -10.82
N SER A 25 26.51 3.23 -12.08
CA SER A 25 25.62 2.64 -13.07
C SER A 25 24.80 1.61 -12.33
N SER A 26 23.50 1.85 -12.17
CA SER A 26 22.60 0.82 -11.70
C SER A 26 23.00 -0.42 -12.49
N PRO A 27 23.41 -1.52 -11.85
CA PRO A 27 23.62 -2.74 -12.62
C PRO A 27 22.32 -2.92 -13.40
N ASP A 28 22.42 -3.09 -14.72
CA ASP A 28 21.28 -3.50 -15.53
C ASP A 28 20.79 -4.79 -14.90
N LEU A 29 19.86 -4.67 -13.95
CA LEU A 29 19.25 -5.79 -13.28
C LEU A 29 18.33 -6.35 -14.35
N PRO A 30 18.67 -7.51 -14.94
CA PRO A 30 17.82 -8.08 -15.96
C PRO A 30 16.42 -8.24 -15.36
N LEU A 31 15.43 -7.73 -16.08
CA LEU A 31 14.03 -8.00 -15.75
C LEU A 31 13.86 -9.52 -15.54
N PRO A 32 13.01 -9.95 -14.58
CA PRO A 32 12.82 -11.37 -14.30
C PRO A 32 12.62 -12.15 -15.60
N LEU A 33 13.47 -13.15 -15.82
CA LEU A 33 13.44 -13.95 -17.04
C LEU A 33 12.05 -14.60 -17.18
N ARG A 34 11.49 -14.55 -18.40
CA ARG A 34 10.28 -15.30 -18.74
C ARG A 34 10.51 -16.78 -18.37
N GLY A 35 9.70 -17.32 -17.45
CA GLY A 35 9.82 -18.71 -17.03
C GLY A 35 11.06 -19.03 -16.18
N ALA A 36 11.60 -18.04 -15.43
CA ALA A 36 12.72 -18.28 -14.52
C ALA A 36 12.42 -19.39 -13.50
N HIS A 37 13.22 -20.45 -13.51
CA HIS A 37 13.24 -21.42 -12.42
C HIS A 37 13.93 -20.81 -11.19
N ASN A 38 13.31 -21.03 -10.03
CA ASN A 38 13.76 -20.76 -8.66
C ASN A 38 15.02 -19.86 -8.51
N PRO A 39 14.89 -18.61 -8.01
CA PRO A 39 16.03 -17.73 -7.76
C PRO A 39 16.94 -18.19 -6.61
N SER A 40 16.57 -19.26 -5.89
CA SER A 40 17.44 -19.86 -4.89
C SER A 40 18.56 -20.65 -5.55
N SER A 41 19.81 -20.29 -5.23
CA SER A 41 21.01 -21.07 -5.57
C SER A 41 21.15 -22.36 -4.76
N THR A 42 20.22 -22.66 -3.84
CA THR A 42 20.21 -23.87 -3.00
C THR A 42 18.82 -24.49 -2.86
N GLY A 43 18.76 -25.80 -2.57
CA GLY A 43 17.49 -26.54 -2.39
C GLY A 43 16.66 -26.15 -1.16
N ALA A 44 17.15 -25.23 -0.32
CA ALA A 44 16.50 -24.81 0.94
C ALA A 44 15.86 -23.40 0.87
N GLY A 45 15.90 -22.72 -0.27
CA GLY A 45 15.27 -21.41 -0.43
C GLY A 45 13.75 -21.50 -0.31
N THR A 46 13.18 -20.85 0.70
CA THR A 46 11.73 -20.83 1.00
C THR A 46 10.95 -19.82 0.17
N THR A 47 11.58 -19.16 -0.80
CA THR A 47 10.93 -18.26 -1.74
C THR A 47 10.75 -19.00 -3.06
N PRO A 48 9.56 -19.59 -3.31
CA PRO A 48 9.16 -19.88 -4.67
C PRO A 48 9.30 -18.56 -5.43
N GLY A 49 10.18 -18.52 -6.44
CA GLY A 49 10.31 -17.35 -7.30
C GLY A 49 8.94 -16.89 -7.75
N SER A 50 8.75 -15.58 -7.95
CA SER A 50 7.52 -15.01 -8.48
C SER A 50 7.16 -15.69 -9.80
N PHE A 51 6.39 -16.78 -9.71
CA PHE A 51 6.03 -17.60 -10.84
C PHE A 51 4.82 -17.00 -11.58
N ALA A 52 4.43 -15.76 -11.28
CA ALA A 52 3.22 -15.15 -11.79
C ALA A 52 3.08 -15.35 -13.31
N ASN A 53 2.00 -16.02 -13.72
CA ASN A 53 1.58 -16.07 -15.11
C ASN A 53 1.44 -14.64 -15.65
N ALA A 54 1.55 -14.51 -16.98
CA ALA A 54 1.25 -13.24 -17.63
C ALA A 54 -0.16 -12.78 -17.21
N PRO A 55 -0.32 -11.51 -16.78
CA PRO A 55 -1.59 -11.07 -16.21
C PRO A 55 -2.70 -11.12 -17.26
N GLN A 56 -3.74 -11.90 -16.99
CA GLN A 56 -4.95 -11.92 -17.81
C GLN A 56 -5.96 -10.92 -17.27
N VAL A 57 -5.64 -9.64 -17.46
CA VAL A 57 -6.43 -8.50 -17.00
C VAL A 57 -7.92 -8.69 -17.29
N GLY A 58 -8.73 -8.80 -16.23
CA GLY A 58 -10.18 -8.96 -16.34
C GLY A 58 -10.68 -10.41 -16.24
N SER A 59 -9.80 -11.41 -16.10
CA SER A 59 -10.16 -12.79 -15.83
C SER A 59 -9.84 -13.21 -14.39
N ALA A 60 -10.30 -14.40 -13.99
CA ALA A 60 -9.91 -15.11 -12.78
C ALA A 60 -8.40 -15.22 -12.56
N LEU A 61 -7.67 -15.36 -13.66
CA LEU A 61 -6.22 -15.55 -13.72
C LEU A 61 -5.48 -14.25 -13.90
N THR A 62 -6.18 -13.12 -13.69
CA THR A 62 -5.63 -11.78 -13.69
C THR A 62 -4.24 -11.76 -13.08
N TYR A 63 -4.04 -12.43 -11.93
CA TYR A 63 -2.78 -12.42 -11.20
C TYR A 63 -2.33 -13.79 -10.63
N SER A 64 -2.54 -14.90 -11.33
CA SER A 64 -2.19 -16.24 -10.83
C SER A 64 -0.68 -16.50 -10.81
N SER A 65 -0.20 -17.17 -9.75
CA SER A 65 1.03 -17.97 -9.76
C SER A 65 0.65 -19.37 -10.23
N PRO A 66 1.51 -20.16 -10.92
CA PRO A 66 1.31 -21.59 -11.07
C PRO A 66 1.08 -22.15 -9.68
N ASP A 67 -0.10 -22.73 -9.55
CA ASP A 67 -0.63 -23.22 -8.30
C ASP A 67 0.33 -24.28 -7.74
N THR A 68 0.63 -24.19 -6.45
CA THR A 68 1.33 -25.26 -5.73
C THR A 68 0.63 -26.59 -6.04
N PRO A 69 1.33 -27.69 -6.38
CA PRO A 69 0.70 -28.95 -6.71
C PRO A 69 -0.37 -29.36 -5.67
N GLY A 70 -1.61 -29.51 -6.11
CA GLY A 70 -2.77 -29.85 -5.26
C GLY A 70 -3.63 -28.66 -4.81
N MET A 71 -3.27 -27.42 -5.13
CA MET A 71 -4.17 -26.27 -4.93
C MET A 71 -5.30 -26.29 -5.97
N PRO A 72 -6.54 -25.95 -5.58
CA PRO A 72 -7.65 -25.80 -6.51
C PRO A 72 -7.35 -24.66 -7.51
N PRO A 73 -7.87 -24.73 -8.75
CA PRO A 73 -7.68 -23.67 -9.73
C PRO A 73 -8.26 -22.34 -9.21
N PRO A 74 -7.70 -21.19 -9.61
CA PRO A 74 -8.28 -19.89 -9.30
C PRO A 74 -9.75 -19.83 -9.74
N SER A 75 -10.59 -19.25 -8.89
CA SER A 75 -12.04 -19.13 -9.14
C SER A 75 -12.30 -18.44 -10.47
N ASP A 76 -13.08 -19.07 -11.37
CA ASP A 76 -13.54 -18.49 -12.64
C ASP A 76 -14.29 -17.16 -12.45
N LYS A 77 -14.83 -16.93 -11.25
CA LYS A 77 -15.44 -15.67 -10.84
C LYS A 77 -14.38 -14.63 -10.53
N THR A 78 -14.49 -13.50 -11.19
CA THR A 78 -13.77 -12.26 -10.95
C THR A 78 -14.50 -11.37 -9.96
N ALA A 79 -13.87 -10.27 -9.53
CA ALA A 79 -14.55 -9.23 -8.76
C ALA A 79 -15.81 -8.67 -9.48
N TRP A 80 -15.94 -8.85 -10.80
CA TRP A 80 -17.09 -8.44 -11.60
C TRP A 80 -18.31 -9.36 -11.42
N ASP A 81 -18.11 -10.62 -11.05
CA ASP A 81 -19.17 -11.63 -10.88
C ASP A 81 -19.90 -11.51 -9.53
N PHE A 82 -19.41 -10.65 -8.64
CA PHE A 82 -19.98 -10.41 -7.31
C PHE A 82 -20.78 -9.12 -7.23
N MET A 83 -21.26 -8.59 -8.36
CA MET A 83 -22.05 -7.36 -8.37
C MET A 83 -23.45 -7.58 -7.79
N PRO A 84 -23.99 -6.60 -7.05
CA PRO A 84 -25.37 -6.67 -6.60
C PRO A 84 -26.32 -6.92 -7.77
N ALA A 85 -27.36 -7.72 -7.56
CA ALA A 85 -28.25 -8.18 -8.62
C ALA A 85 -29.04 -7.05 -9.32
N ASP A 86 -29.13 -5.89 -8.67
CA ASP A 86 -29.80 -4.67 -9.15
C ASP A 86 -28.87 -3.73 -9.93
N TRP A 87 -27.58 -4.09 -10.09
CA TRP A 87 -26.65 -3.36 -10.94
C TRP A 87 -26.67 -3.94 -12.36
N THR A 88 -26.67 -3.05 -13.35
CA THR A 88 -26.69 -3.43 -14.76
C THR A 88 -25.47 -2.89 -15.49
N GLN A 89 -25.00 -3.59 -16.52
CA GLN A 89 -23.89 -3.12 -17.34
C GLN A 89 -24.43 -2.50 -18.63
N VAL A 90 -24.05 -1.25 -18.90
CA VAL A 90 -24.39 -0.49 -20.11
C VAL A 90 -23.09 0.05 -20.70
N ASP A 91 -22.79 -0.31 -21.95
CA ASP A 91 -21.56 0.10 -22.66
C ASP A 91 -20.25 -0.15 -21.89
N GLY A 92 -20.16 -1.31 -21.23
CA GLY A 92 -18.98 -1.69 -20.44
C GLY A 92 -18.88 -1.00 -19.08
N ARG A 93 -19.82 -0.13 -18.71
CA ARG A 93 -19.88 0.55 -17.41
C ARG A 93 -21.01 0.01 -16.55
N TRP A 94 -20.80 0.00 -15.23
CA TRP A 94 -21.84 -0.38 -14.31
C TRP A 94 -22.77 0.79 -14.02
N THR A 95 -24.07 0.52 -14.04
CA THR A 95 -25.14 1.43 -13.69
C THR A 95 -25.83 0.91 -12.44
N PRO A 96 -25.78 1.65 -11.33
CA PRO A 96 -26.39 1.25 -10.07
C PRO A 96 -27.90 1.56 -10.08
N PRO A 97 -28.67 1.04 -9.11
CA PRO A 97 -30.06 1.44 -8.92
C PRO A 97 -30.17 2.95 -8.64
N VAL A 98 -31.35 3.51 -8.93
CA VAL A 98 -31.65 4.92 -8.66
C VAL A 98 -31.45 5.23 -7.18
N GLY A 99 -30.73 6.31 -6.89
CA GLY A 99 -30.45 6.76 -5.51
C GLY A 99 -29.22 6.14 -4.85
N PHE A 100 -28.46 5.29 -5.55
CA PHE A 100 -27.19 4.79 -5.03
C PHE A 100 -26.14 5.89 -4.90
N GLU A 101 -25.49 5.96 -3.74
CA GLU A 101 -24.36 6.86 -3.50
C GLU A 101 -23.06 6.06 -3.28
N PRO A 102 -22.03 6.24 -4.14
CA PRO A 102 -20.74 5.60 -3.92
C PRO A 102 -20.07 6.12 -2.63
N ARG A 103 -19.44 5.20 -1.89
CA ARG A 103 -18.71 5.46 -0.64
C ARG A 103 -17.25 5.05 -0.72
N THR A 104 -16.96 3.98 -1.47
CA THR A 104 -15.64 3.37 -1.60
C THR A 104 -15.00 3.71 -2.93
N GLN A 105 -13.67 3.66 -2.99
CA GLN A 105 -12.92 3.90 -4.22
C GLN A 105 -13.29 2.90 -5.33
N LEU A 106 -13.65 1.67 -4.96
CA LEU A 106 -14.13 0.63 -5.89
C LEU A 106 -15.45 1.03 -6.56
N GLU A 107 -16.41 1.53 -5.79
CA GLU A 107 -17.70 1.99 -6.33
C GLU A 107 -17.51 3.19 -7.25
N PHE A 108 -16.76 4.21 -6.83
CA PHE A 108 -16.42 5.36 -7.69
C PHE A 108 -15.79 4.91 -9.01
N ALA A 109 -14.81 4.00 -8.94
CA ALA A 109 -14.11 3.50 -10.12
C ALA A 109 -15.04 2.79 -11.10
N ARG A 110 -15.95 1.94 -10.60
CA ARG A 110 -16.91 1.17 -11.42
C ARG A 110 -17.98 2.04 -12.07
N LEU A 111 -18.29 3.18 -11.45
CA LEU A 111 -19.12 4.23 -12.04
C LEU A 111 -18.36 5.11 -13.05
N GLY A 112 -17.09 4.78 -13.33
CA GLY A 112 -16.24 5.52 -14.27
C GLY A 112 -15.67 6.83 -13.70
N GLN A 113 -15.86 7.10 -12.41
CA GLN A 113 -15.48 8.35 -11.77
C GLN A 113 -14.02 8.31 -11.31
N ILE A 114 -13.29 9.41 -11.52
CA ILE A 114 -11.92 9.59 -11.05
C ILE A 114 -11.96 10.48 -9.80
N THR A 115 -11.64 9.90 -8.65
CA THR A 115 -11.64 10.61 -7.36
C THR A 115 -10.36 11.45 -7.17
N PRO A 116 -10.34 12.42 -6.23
CA PRO A 116 -9.11 13.10 -5.84
C PRO A 116 -8.02 12.14 -5.37
N GLN A 117 -8.39 11.04 -4.70
CA GLN A 117 -7.44 10.02 -4.24
C GLN A 117 -6.77 9.29 -5.41
N MET A 118 -7.53 8.95 -6.47
CA MET A 118 -6.96 8.34 -7.68
C MET A 118 -6.00 9.30 -8.39
N LYS A 119 -6.33 10.59 -8.46
CA LYS A 119 -5.42 11.61 -9.01
C LYS A 119 -4.15 11.71 -8.19
N ARG A 120 -4.28 11.75 -6.86
CA ARG A 120 -3.14 11.81 -5.95
C ARG A 120 -2.23 10.58 -6.07
N VAL A 121 -2.82 9.40 -6.22
CA VAL A 121 -2.06 8.17 -6.52
C VAL A 121 -1.27 8.31 -7.82
N ALA A 122 -1.88 8.80 -8.90
CA ALA A 122 -1.20 8.99 -10.18
C ALA A 122 -0.05 10.03 -10.09
N GLU A 123 -0.18 11.06 -9.26
CA GLU A 123 0.92 12.00 -8.99
C GLU A 123 2.12 11.33 -8.30
N ARG A 124 1.87 10.35 -7.42
CA ARG A 124 2.90 9.57 -6.73
C ARG A 124 3.50 8.51 -7.65
N GLU A 125 2.65 7.79 -8.36
CA GLU A 125 2.98 6.74 -9.34
C GLU A 125 3.07 7.35 -10.73
N ARG A 126 4.10 8.18 -10.99
CA ARG A 126 4.20 9.01 -12.22
C ARG A 126 4.15 8.24 -13.54
N HIS A 127 4.28 6.92 -13.52
CA HIS A 127 4.13 6.03 -14.68
C HIS A 127 2.68 5.60 -14.95
N LEU A 128 1.72 5.97 -14.11
CA LEU A 128 0.29 5.67 -14.26
C LEU A 128 -0.52 6.96 -14.43
N THR A 129 -1.53 6.93 -15.30
CA THR A 129 -2.53 8.01 -15.39
C THR A 129 -3.69 7.77 -14.39
N PRO A 130 -4.45 8.81 -14.02
CA PRO A 130 -5.63 8.65 -13.17
C PRO A 130 -6.67 7.67 -13.73
N GLU A 131 -6.81 7.59 -15.06
CA GLU A 131 -7.68 6.64 -15.76
C GLU A 131 -7.17 5.20 -15.58
N GLN A 132 -5.87 4.96 -15.71
CA GLN A 132 -5.28 3.64 -15.49
C GLN A 132 -5.44 3.21 -14.02
N VAL A 133 -5.24 4.13 -13.06
CA VAL A 133 -5.50 3.86 -11.64
C VAL A 133 -6.97 3.49 -11.42
N ARG A 134 -7.91 4.26 -11.98
CA ARG A 134 -9.35 3.95 -11.91
C ARG A 134 -9.63 2.56 -12.47
N ASP A 135 -9.08 2.21 -13.62
CA ASP A 135 -9.36 0.93 -14.28
C ASP A 135 -8.82 -0.27 -13.49
N GLU A 136 -7.64 -0.14 -12.88
CA GLU A 136 -7.10 -1.13 -11.96
C GLU A 136 -7.95 -1.29 -10.69
N VAL A 137 -8.44 -0.16 -10.13
CA VAL A 137 -9.33 -0.17 -8.97
C VAL A 137 -10.68 -0.79 -9.32
N ALA A 138 -11.30 -0.41 -10.43
CA ALA A 138 -12.59 -0.93 -10.89
C ALA A 138 -12.57 -2.45 -11.09
N ALA A 139 -11.43 -2.95 -11.59
CA ALA A 139 -11.19 -4.37 -11.80
C ALA A 139 -10.81 -5.15 -10.53
N GLY A 140 -10.71 -4.48 -9.37
CA GLY A 140 -10.33 -5.12 -8.10
C GLY A 140 -8.87 -5.57 -8.03
N ARG A 141 -8.01 -4.99 -8.87
CA ARG A 141 -6.58 -5.33 -8.99
C ARG A 141 -5.66 -4.39 -8.21
N MET A 142 -6.21 -3.25 -7.82
CA MET A 142 -5.56 -2.22 -7.04
C MET A 142 -6.55 -1.73 -5.99
N ILE A 143 -6.06 -1.43 -4.80
CA ILE A 143 -6.83 -0.78 -3.76
C ILE A 143 -6.19 0.55 -3.39
N ILE A 144 -7.02 1.48 -2.91
CA ILE A 144 -6.60 2.73 -2.29
C ILE A 144 -7.21 2.76 -0.89
N PRO A 145 -6.45 2.39 0.16
CA PRO A 145 -6.93 2.41 1.54
C PRO A 145 -7.10 3.86 2.01
N ALA A 146 -8.28 4.41 1.78
CA ALA A 146 -8.59 5.81 2.05
C ALA A 146 -9.92 5.92 2.80
N ASN A 147 -9.90 5.56 4.09
CA ASN A 147 -11.05 5.75 4.97
C ASN A 147 -11.40 7.26 5.02
N ARG A 148 -12.68 7.59 4.84
CA ARG A 148 -13.20 8.97 4.83
C ARG A 148 -12.93 9.75 6.10
N VAL A 149 -12.78 9.07 7.25
CA VAL A 149 -12.44 9.71 8.52
C VAL A 149 -10.94 10.04 8.55
N HIS A 150 -10.07 9.11 8.14
CA HIS A 150 -8.63 9.36 8.10
C HIS A 150 -8.24 10.40 7.04
N LEU A 151 -8.98 10.46 5.93
CA LEU A 151 -8.87 11.53 4.93
C LEU A 151 -9.11 12.95 5.47
N GLN A 152 -9.74 13.10 6.65
CA GLN A 152 -9.92 14.41 7.30
C GLN A 152 -8.69 14.85 8.10
N HIS A 153 -7.73 13.94 8.29
CA HIS A 153 -6.42 14.21 8.91
C HIS A 153 -5.36 14.41 7.82
N ASN A 154 -4.18 13.78 7.96
CA ASN A 154 -3.04 13.97 7.07
C ASN A 154 -2.76 12.79 6.14
N LEU A 155 -3.71 11.86 6.00
CA LEU A 155 -3.55 10.72 5.10
C LEU A 155 -3.20 11.19 3.68
N ASP A 156 -2.00 10.85 3.21
CA ASP A 156 -1.62 10.97 1.80
C ASP A 156 -1.99 9.68 1.05
N PRO A 157 -3.05 9.67 0.22
CA PRO A 157 -3.52 8.47 -0.45
C PRO A 157 -2.43 7.76 -1.26
N MET A 158 -2.40 6.43 -1.17
CA MET A 158 -1.55 5.57 -1.98
C MET A 158 -2.31 4.40 -2.57
N ALA A 159 -1.71 3.73 -3.56
CA ALA A 159 -2.24 2.51 -4.13
C ALA A 159 -1.39 1.29 -3.79
N ILE A 160 -2.09 0.19 -3.51
CA ILE A 160 -1.51 -1.14 -3.39
C ILE A 160 -2.09 -1.99 -4.52
N GLY A 161 -1.25 -2.38 -5.47
CA GLY A 161 -1.64 -3.20 -6.62
C GLY A 161 -0.43 -3.52 -7.48
N ARG A 162 -0.52 -4.53 -8.36
CA ARG A 162 0.65 -4.97 -9.14
C ARG A 162 1.14 -3.94 -10.16
N ALA A 163 0.28 -2.99 -10.56
CA ALA A 163 0.63 -1.91 -11.46
C ALA A 163 1.33 -0.73 -10.74
N SER A 164 1.21 -0.60 -9.42
CA SER A 164 1.93 0.41 -8.63
C SER A 164 3.30 -0.12 -8.19
N LEU A 165 4.15 0.78 -7.69
CA LEU A 165 5.39 0.38 -7.02
C LEU A 165 5.09 -0.55 -5.83
N THR A 166 6.00 -1.50 -5.58
CA THR A 166 5.90 -2.40 -4.42
C THR A 166 5.86 -1.59 -3.13
N LYS A 167 4.92 -1.94 -2.24
CA LYS A 167 4.67 -1.24 -0.98
C LYS A 167 5.17 -2.04 0.22
N VAL A 168 5.71 -1.35 1.22
CA VAL A 168 6.22 -1.97 2.45
C VAL A 168 5.40 -1.53 3.65
N ASN A 169 4.93 -2.50 4.45
CA ASN A 169 4.22 -2.24 5.69
C ASN A 169 5.16 -2.39 6.90
N ALA A 170 5.09 -1.46 7.86
CA ALA A 170 5.73 -1.58 9.16
C ALA A 170 4.70 -1.88 10.25
N ASN A 171 4.93 -2.95 11.02
CA ASN A 171 4.12 -3.27 12.19
C ASN A 171 4.70 -2.58 13.43
N MET A 172 3.85 -1.92 14.21
CA MET A 172 4.17 -1.36 15.52
C MET A 172 3.10 -1.74 16.54
N GLY A 173 3.28 -1.34 17.79
CA GLY A 173 2.32 -1.66 18.83
C GLY A 173 2.93 -1.67 20.23
N ALA A 174 2.15 -1.18 21.17
CA ALA A 174 2.43 -1.24 22.59
C ALA A 174 2.14 -2.65 23.14
N SER A 175 3.00 -3.11 24.05
CA SER A 175 2.82 -4.36 24.77
C SER A 175 2.37 -4.06 26.21
N PRO A 176 1.71 -5.00 26.92
CA PRO A 176 1.32 -4.82 28.32
C PRO A 176 2.49 -4.49 29.25
N VAL A 177 3.71 -4.75 28.81
CA VAL A 177 4.94 -4.64 29.59
C VAL A 177 5.78 -3.41 29.21
N SER A 178 5.49 -2.77 28.07
CA SER A 178 6.33 -1.69 27.53
C SER A 178 5.63 -0.91 26.41
N SER A 179 5.94 0.39 26.35
CA SER A 179 5.55 1.41 25.37
C SER A 179 4.27 2.18 25.72
N GLY A 180 4.40 3.51 25.85
CA GLY A 180 3.27 4.43 25.95
C GLY A 180 2.88 5.05 24.60
N THR A 181 1.80 5.82 24.56
CA THR A 181 1.31 6.45 23.32
C THR A 181 2.36 7.32 22.61
N ALA A 182 3.20 8.05 23.38
CA ALA A 182 4.26 8.88 22.79
C ALA A 182 5.33 8.05 22.06
N ASP A 183 5.69 6.90 22.62
CA ASP A 183 6.68 5.99 22.03
C ASP A 183 6.15 5.39 20.72
N GLU A 184 4.86 5.04 20.66
CA GLU A 184 4.24 4.55 19.42
C GLU A 184 4.18 5.62 18.32
N VAL A 185 3.88 6.87 18.68
CA VAL A 185 3.93 7.99 17.72
C VAL A 185 5.36 8.24 17.23
N GLU A 186 6.37 8.05 18.08
CA GLU A 186 7.77 8.11 17.65
C GLU A 186 8.11 6.98 16.67
N LYS A 187 7.68 5.74 16.96
CA LYS A 187 7.87 4.59 16.04
C LYS A 187 7.21 4.84 14.68
N LEU A 188 6.01 5.43 14.65
CA LEU A 188 5.33 5.85 13.43
C LEU A 188 6.22 6.78 12.58
N ARG A 189 6.71 7.86 13.18
CA ARG A 189 7.55 8.84 12.49
C ARG A 189 8.85 8.23 11.97
N TRP A 190 9.42 7.29 12.71
CA TRP A 190 10.61 6.56 12.26
C TRP A 190 10.31 5.63 11.09
N ALA A 191 9.18 4.91 11.12
CA ALA A 191 8.77 4.04 10.02
C ALA A 191 8.56 4.84 8.72
N GLU A 192 7.81 5.94 8.78
CA GLU A 192 7.60 6.83 7.63
C GLU A 192 8.91 7.43 7.10
N ARG A 193 9.78 7.91 8.01
CA ARG A 193 11.08 8.49 7.64
C ARG A 193 11.94 7.52 6.82
N TRP A 194 11.89 6.23 7.14
CA TRP A 194 12.67 5.21 6.44
C TRP A 194 11.90 4.53 5.29
N GLY A 195 10.74 5.04 4.92
CA GLY A 195 10.03 4.65 3.71
C GLY A 195 9.04 3.50 3.90
N ALA A 196 8.49 3.31 5.11
CA ALA A 196 7.28 2.50 5.25
C ALA A 196 6.13 3.18 4.51
N ASP A 197 5.46 2.43 3.63
CA ASP A 197 4.31 2.88 2.85
C ASP A 197 3.02 2.85 3.68
N THR A 198 2.89 1.82 4.52
CA THR A 198 1.77 1.68 5.47
C THR A 198 2.28 1.27 6.83
N VAL A 199 1.46 1.54 7.84
CA VAL A 199 1.72 1.15 9.21
C VAL A 199 0.50 0.41 9.76
N MET A 200 0.77 -0.63 10.55
CA MET A 200 -0.26 -1.33 11.30
C MET A 200 0.03 -1.26 12.79
N ASP A 201 -0.93 -0.71 13.55
CA ASP A 201 -0.92 -0.76 15.01
C ASP A 201 -1.48 -2.12 15.49
N LEU A 202 -0.60 -2.93 16.08
CA LEU A 202 -0.87 -4.24 16.67
C LEU A 202 -0.78 -4.21 18.20
N SER A 203 -1.02 -3.04 18.81
CA SER A 203 -0.99 -2.87 20.26
C SER A 203 -1.92 -3.87 20.98
N THR A 204 -1.42 -4.44 22.09
CA THR A 204 -2.16 -5.41 22.92
C THR A 204 -2.26 -5.00 24.38
N GLY A 205 -1.66 -3.88 24.78
CA GLY A 205 -1.71 -3.35 26.14
C GLY A 205 -1.76 -1.83 26.17
N GLY A 206 -2.07 -1.28 27.35
CA GLY A 206 -2.29 0.15 27.54
C GLY A 206 -3.67 0.63 27.05
N ASP A 207 -3.81 1.93 26.85
CA ASP A 207 -5.01 2.53 26.25
C ASP A 207 -4.91 2.47 24.72
N LEU A 208 -5.55 1.45 24.15
CA LEU A 208 -5.53 1.16 22.72
C LEU A 208 -6.22 2.26 21.90
N ASP A 209 -7.32 2.80 22.40
CA ASP A 209 -8.12 3.78 21.67
C ASP A 209 -7.41 5.14 21.64
N ALA A 210 -6.85 5.58 22.78
CA ALA A 210 -6.05 6.79 22.83
C ALA A 210 -4.79 6.70 21.94
N THR A 211 -4.13 5.54 21.96
CA THR A 211 -2.92 5.31 21.14
C THR A 211 -3.24 5.33 19.65
N ARG A 212 -4.29 4.61 19.23
CA ARG A 212 -4.71 4.59 17.83
C ARG A 212 -5.18 5.97 17.34
N ALA A 213 -5.91 6.72 18.18
CA ALA A 213 -6.33 8.07 17.85
C ALA A 213 -5.13 9.01 17.64
N ALA A 214 -4.09 8.88 18.47
CA ALA A 214 -2.84 9.63 18.32
C ALA A 214 -2.09 9.26 17.03
N ILE A 215 -1.98 7.96 16.71
CA ILE A 215 -1.36 7.46 15.46
C ILE A 215 -2.10 8.00 14.23
N LEU A 216 -3.43 7.87 14.18
CA LEU A 216 -4.24 8.35 13.05
C LEU A 216 -4.19 9.88 12.88
N SER A 217 -4.04 10.62 13.97
CA SER A 217 -3.89 12.08 13.90
C SER A 217 -2.50 12.51 13.42
N ALA A 218 -1.50 11.66 13.61
CA ALA A 218 -0.11 11.92 13.26
C ALA A 218 0.34 11.33 11.91
N SER A 219 -0.52 10.56 11.23
CA SER A 219 -0.29 9.89 9.93
C SER A 219 -1.24 10.35 8.83
#